data_AF-A0A382VJ76-F1
#
_entry.id   AF-A0A382VJ76-F1
#
_cell.length_a   1.000
_cell.length_b   1.000
_cell.length_c   1.000
_cell.angle_alpha   90.00
_cell.angle_beta   90.00
_cell.angle_gamma   90.00
#
_symmetry.space_group_name_H-M   'P 1'
#
loop_
_entity.id
_entity.type
_entity.pdbx_description
1 polymer ?
#
loop_
_entity_poly.entity_id
_entity_poly.type
_entity_poly.pdbx_seq_one_letter_code
_entity_poly.pdbx_strand_id
1 'polypeptide(L)'
;MNTLQLNAEVKSQVQKSARQVFYRDELYYWTISKNDSTLAHAFLDNVLGKSMPITFLVLLNTKGEIISSEVIKYREAYGGEVGNKNWLSQFIHFSDTSDYSVGK
;
A
#
# COMPACT_ATOMS: atom_id res chain seq x y z
N MET A 1 -7.43 14.08 8.57
CA MET A 1 -6.59 12.96 8.10
C MET A 1 -6.70 11.88 9.15
N ASN A 2 -7.17 10.68 8.80
CA ASN A 2 -7.41 9.63 9.78
C ASN A 2 -6.17 8.74 9.90
N THR A 3 -5.92 8.25 11.11
CA THR A 3 -4.81 7.35 11.43
C THR A 3 -5.36 6.08 12.02
N LEU A 4 -4.94 4.93 11.50
CA LEU A 4 -5.13 3.63 12.12
C LEU A 4 -3.93 3.37 13.03
N GLN A 5 -4.19 3.25 14.33
CA GLN A 5 -3.14 2.95 15.31
C GLN A 5 -2.82 1.44 15.27
N LEU A 6 -1.54 1.13 15.03
CA LEU A 6 -1.01 -0.23 15.01
C LEU A 6 -0.44 -0.54 16.39
N ASN A 7 -1.32 -0.99 17.30
CA ASN A 7 -0.86 -1.48 18.59
C ASN A 7 0.14 -2.66 18.40
N ALA A 8 0.92 -2.98 19.44
CA ALA A 8 2.01 -3.96 19.31
C ALA A 8 1.55 -5.34 18.80
N GLU A 9 0.35 -5.77 19.18
CA GLU A 9 -0.23 -7.04 18.75
C GLU A 9 -0.60 -7.03 17.27
N VAL A 10 -1.42 -6.06 16.83
CA VAL A 10 -1.83 -5.88 15.43
C VAL A 10 -0.61 -5.68 14.55
N LYS A 11 0.33 -4.83 14.97
CA LYS A 11 1.58 -4.59 14.26
C LYS A 11 2.37 -5.88 14.07
N SER A 12 2.52 -6.69 15.13
CA SER A 12 3.20 -7.98 15.03
C SER A 12 2.49 -8.96 14.10
N GLN A 13 1.16 -8.99 14.08
CA GLN A 13 0.39 -9.87 13.20
C GLN A 13 0.54 -9.45 11.74
N VAL A 14 0.33 -8.18 11.43
CA VAL A 14 0.45 -7.64 10.07
C VAL A 14 1.87 -7.81 9.53
N GLN A 15 2.90 -7.53 10.32
CA GLN A 15 4.28 -7.75 9.90
C GLN A 15 4.59 -9.21 9.54
N LYS A 16 4.01 -10.17 10.28
CA LYS A 16 4.16 -11.61 9.98
C LYS A 16 3.45 -11.98 8.68
N SER A 17 2.22 -11.53 8.50
CA SER A 17 1.43 -11.81 7.29
C SER A 17 2.04 -11.18 6.04
N ALA A 18 2.40 -9.89 6.11
CA ALA A 18 2.96 -9.14 5.00
C ALA A 18 4.44 -9.48 4.73
N ARG A 19 5.12 -10.16 5.67
CA ARG A 19 6.58 -10.40 5.63
C ARG A 19 7.39 -9.10 5.46
N GLN A 20 6.92 -8.02 6.09
CA GLN A 20 7.54 -6.70 6.04
C GLN A 20 7.66 -6.12 7.44
N VAL A 21 8.59 -5.18 7.63
CA VAL A 21 8.77 -4.44 8.88
C VAL A 21 8.09 -3.09 8.77
N PHE A 22 7.25 -2.76 9.75
CA PHE A 22 6.54 -1.49 9.81
C PHE A 22 7.31 -0.57 10.75
N TYR A 23 7.81 0.56 10.22
CA TYR A 23 8.61 1.50 10.99
C TYR A 23 7.79 2.51 11.79
N ARG A 24 6.48 2.57 11.54
CA ARG A 24 5.54 3.46 12.23
C ARG A 24 4.52 2.63 13.00
N ASP A 25 3.98 3.23 14.05
CA ASP A 25 2.89 2.66 14.85
C ASP A 25 1.52 3.20 14.41
N GLU A 26 1.49 3.91 13.28
CA GLU A 26 0.27 4.44 12.69
C GLU A 26 0.32 4.36 11.16
N LEU A 27 -0.86 4.18 10.57
CA LEU A 27 -1.07 4.18 9.13
C LEU A 27 -2.11 5.23 8.76
N TYR A 28 -1.79 6.11 7.81
CA TYR A 28 -2.76 7.10 7.33
C TYR A 28 -3.74 6.44 6.38
N TYR A 29 -5.03 6.72 6.58
CA TYR A 29 -6.06 6.19 5.71
C TYR A 29 -7.18 7.21 5.43
N TRP A 30 -7.88 6.95 4.34
CA TRP A 30 -9.08 7.69 3.94
C TRP A 30 -10.17 6.70 3.55
N THR A 31 -11.41 7.02 3.91
CA THR A 31 -12.58 6.31 3.41
C THR A 31 -13.16 7.10 2.24
N ILE A 32 -13.33 6.44 1.11
CA ILE A 32 -13.92 7.00 -0.10
C ILE A 32 -15.35 6.48 -0.16
N SER A 33 -16.31 7.38 0.03
CA SER A 33 -17.73 7.07 0.00
C SER A 33 -18.45 7.88 -1.07
N LYS A 34 -19.57 7.36 -1.54
CA LYS A 34 -20.53 8.07 -2.39
C LYS A 34 -21.92 7.83 -1.82
N ASN A 35 -22.60 8.90 -1.46
CA ASN A 35 -23.82 8.86 -0.64
C ASN A 35 -23.54 8.06 0.64
N ASP A 36 -24.42 7.10 0.98
CA ASP A 36 -24.30 6.25 2.17
C ASP A 36 -23.45 4.98 1.95
N SER A 37 -22.84 4.83 0.76
CA SER A 37 -22.05 3.65 0.40
C SER A 37 -20.55 3.93 0.46
N THR A 38 -19.82 3.10 1.21
CA THR A 38 -18.34 3.07 1.14
C THR A 38 -17.92 2.35 -0.14
N LEU A 39 -17.09 3.02 -0.95
CA LEU A 39 -16.59 2.49 -2.23
C LEU A 39 -15.19 1.88 -2.07
N ALA A 40 -14.33 2.55 -1.30
CA ALA A 40 -12.93 2.15 -1.16
C ALA A 40 -12.29 2.75 0.10
N HIS A 41 -11.12 2.21 0.45
CA HIS A 41 -10.21 2.78 1.43
C HIS A 41 -8.87 3.06 0.77
N ALA A 42 -8.30 4.24 1.03
CA ALA A 42 -6.94 4.56 0.60
C ALA A 42 -6.01 4.48 1.81
N PHE A 43 -4.82 3.91 1.62
CA PHE A 43 -3.79 3.78 2.64
C PHE A 43 -2.49 4.40 2.13
N LEU A 44 -1.88 5.28 2.92
CA LEU A 44 -0.58 5.88 2.63
C LEU A 44 0.46 5.29 3.58
N ASP A 45 1.45 4.60 3.01
CA ASP A 45 2.49 3.92 3.77
C ASP A 45 3.90 4.27 3.29
N ASN A 46 4.89 3.89 4.09
CA ASN A 46 6.30 4.01 3.79
C ASN A 46 6.99 2.67 3.95
N VAL A 47 7.65 2.22 2.89
CA VAL A 47 8.54 1.06 2.91
C VAL A 47 9.99 1.51 2.76
N LEU A 48 10.93 0.76 3.34
CA LEU A 48 12.35 0.99 3.09
C LEU A 48 12.69 0.50 1.67
N GLY A 49 13.23 1.38 0.83
CA GLY A 49 13.84 1.01 -0.45
C GLY A 49 15.20 0.33 -0.25
N LYS A 50 16.13 0.49 -1.20
CA LYS A 50 17.51 0.03 -1.02
C LYS A 50 18.20 0.75 0.15
N SER A 51 17.94 2.04 0.30
CA SER A 51 18.58 2.92 1.27
C SER A 51 17.67 4.06 1.72
N MET A 52 16.70 4.47 0.90
CA MET A 52 15.78 5.57 1.21
C MET A 52 14.32 5.10 1.25
N PRO A 53 13.45 5.73 2.05
CA PRO A 53 12.06 5.34 2.11
C PRO A 53 11.33 5.68 0.79
N ILE A 54 10.41 4.81 0.43
CA ILE A 54 9.45 4.99 -0.66
C ILE A 54 8.09 5.24 -0.01
N THR A 55 7.46 6.37 -0.34
CA THR A 55 6.11 6.70 0.11
C THR A 55 5.14 6.36 -1.01
N PHE A 56 4.11 5.56 -0.72
CA PHE A 56 3.14 5.11 -1.72
C PHE A 56 1.72 5.11 -1.15
N LEU A 57 0.74 5.22 -2.05
CA LEU A 57 -0.69 5.19 -1.77
C LEU A 57 -1.30 3.97 -2.46
N VAL A 58 -2.15 3.23 -1.77
CA VAL A 58 -2.93 2.13 -2.35
C VAL A 58 -4.40 2.35 -2.06
N LEU A 59 -5.24 2.21 -3.08
CA LEU A 59 -6.70 2.19 -2.97
C LEU A 59 -7.17 0.74 -3.01
N LEU A 60 -7.85 0.31 -1.96
CA LEU A 60 -8.48 -1.00 -1.84
C LEU A 60 -10.00 -0.85 -1.94
N ASN A 61 -10.65 -1.73 -2.69
CA ASN A 61 -12.10 -1.83 -2.65
C ASN A 61 -12.57 -2.46 -1.32
N THR A 62 -13.89 -2.55 -1.12
CA THR A 62 -14.48 -3.14 0.08
C THR A 62 -14.22 -4.65 0.24
N LYS A 63 -13.65 -5.31 -0.77
CA LYS A 63 -13.22 -6.72 -0.72
C LYS A 63 -11.72 -6.89 -0.45
N GLY A 64 -10.96 -5.79 -0.34
CA GLY A 64 -9.51 -5.83 -0.14
C GLY A 64 -8.70 -5.96 -1.43
N GLU A 65 -9.30 -5.79 -2.60
CA GLU A 65 -8.59 -5.83 -3.89
C GLU A 65 -8.08 -4.43 -4.27
N ILE A 66 -6.89 -4.37 -4.85
CA ILE A 66 -6.28 -3.12 -5.31
C ILE A 66 -7.06 -2.56 -6.51
N ILE A 67 -7.58 -1.34 -6.34
CA ILE A 67 -8.19 -0.54 -7.42
C ILE A 67 -7.10 0.27 -8.14
N SER A 68 -6.18 0.83 -7.37
CA SER A 68 -5.12 1.70 -7.87
C SER A 68 -3.99 1.79 -6.86
N SER A 69 -2.78 2.06 -7.35
CA SER A 69 -1.61 2.34 -6.53
C SER A 69 -0.80 3.47 -7.16
N GLU A 70 -0.13 4.26 -6.32
CA GLU A 70 0.70 5.38 -6.77
C GLU A 70 1.90 5.59 -5.84
N VAL A 71 3.09 5.79 -6.41
CA VAL A 71 4.28 6.19 -5.66
C VAL A 71 4.25 7.71 -5.48
N ILE A 72 3.98 8.17 -4.26
CA ILE A 72 3.87 9.59 -3.91
C ILE A 72 5.26 10.24 -3.84
N LYS A 73 6.24 9.51 -3.29
CA LYS A 73 7.61 10.03 -3.18
C LYS A 73 8.64 8.92 -3.23
N TYR A 74 9.44 8.95 -4.28
CA TYR A 74 10.64 8.14 -4.45
C TYR A 74 11.89 9.00 -4.18
N ARG A 75 12.89 8.46 -3.48
CA ARG A 75 14.03 9.24 -2.96
C ARG A 75 15.40 8.68 -3.34
N GLU A 76 15.46 7.63 -4.14
CA GLU A 76 16.72 7.03 -4.59
C GLU A 76 17.11 7.57 -5.97
N ALA A 77 18.41 7.52 -6.29
CA ALA A 77 18.93 7.99 -7.58
C ALA A 77 18.49 7.10 -8.76
N TYR A 78 18.23 5.81 -8.50
CA TYR A 78 17.85 4.82 -9.51
C TYR A 78 16.70 3.98 -8.99
N GLY A 79 15.84 3.48 -9.89
CA GLY A 79 14.71 2.61 -9.54
C GLY A 79 13.37 3.34 -9.44
N GLY A 80 13.30 4.62 -9.80
CA GLY A 80 12.04 5.39 -9.83
C GLY A 80 10.97 4.82 -10.77
N GLU A 81 11.35 3.90 -11.67
CA GLU A 81 10.43 3.18 -12.56
C GLU A 81 9.34 2.38 -11.83
N VAL A 82 9.52 2.07 -10.53
CA VAL A 82 8.45 1.49 -9.71
C VAL A 82 7.24 2.43 -9.56
N GLY A 83 7.42 3.73 -9.82
CA GLY A 83 6.32 4.70 -9.90
C GLY A 83 5.65 4.79 -11.27
N ASN A 84 6.11 4.03 -12.27
CA ASN A 84 5.56 4.07 -13.62
C ASN A 84 4.12 3.52 -13.63
N LYS A 85 3.18 4.26 -14.23
CA LYS A 85 1.75 3.88 -14.26
C LYS A 85 1.49 2.52 -14.92
N ASN A 86 2.24 2.19 -15.98
CA ASN A 86 2.12 0.89 -16.66
C ASN A 86 2.71 -0.24 -15.83
N TRP A 87 3.74 0.05 -15.02
CA TRP A 87 4.27 -0.93 -14.08
C TRP A 87 3.30 -1.15 -12.91
N LEU A 88 2.69 -0.09 -12.37
CA LEU A 88 1.74 -0.17 -11.26
C LEU A 88 0.39 -0.79 -11.64
N SER A 89 -0.02 -0.70 -12.90
CA SER A 89 -1.29 -1.27 -13.37
C SER A 89 -1.34 -2.79 -13.29
N GLN A 90 -0.19 -3.46 -13.21
CA GLN A 90 -0.12 -4.92 -13.05
C GLN A 90 -0.72 -5.42 -11.73
N PHE A 91 -0.80 -4.55 -10.71
CA PHE A 91 -1.34 -4.90 -9.38
C PHE A 91 -2.85 -4.69 -9.27
N ILE A 92 -3.51 -4.17 -10.30
CA ILE A 92 -4.97 -4.00 -10.26
C ILE A 92 -5.62 -5.38 -10.09
N HIS A 93 -6.60 -5.46 -9.19
CA HIS A 93 -7.28 -6.69 -8.73
C HIS A 93 -6.45 -7.64 -7.86
N PHE A 94 -5.20 -7.29 -7.51
CA PHE A 94 -4.44 -8.11 -6.57
C PHE A 94 -4.99 -7.92 -5.15
N SER A 95 -4.87 -8.96 -4.34
CA SER A 95 -5.20 -9.02 -2.91
C SER A 95 -4.05 -9.67 -2.13
N ASP A 96 -4.23 -9.87 -0.82
CA ASP A 96 -3.30 -10.57 0.06
C ASP A 96 -3.07 -12.04 -0.30
N THR A 97 -3.91 -12.61 -1.15
CA THR A 97 -3.83 -14.00 -1.63
C THR A 97 -3.38 -14.12 -3.09
N SER A 98 -3.06 -13.03 -3.76
CA SER A 98 -2.62 -13.06 -5.17
C SER A 98 -1.18 -13.52 -5.30
N ASP A 99 -0.93 -14.36 -6.32
CA ASP A 99 0.42 -14.77 -6.69
C ASP A 99 1.13 -13.69 -7.51
N TYR A 100 2.42 -13.49 -7.25
CA TYR A 100 3.26 -12.62 -8.06
C TYR A 100 3.89 -13.43 -9.19
N SER A 101 3.64 -13.02 -10.44
CA SER A 101 4.40 -13.52 -11.59
C SER A 101 5.52 -12.53 -11.92
N VAL A 102 6.76 -13.01 -11.94
CA VAL A 102 7.94 -12.20 -12.30
C VAL A 102 8.40 -12.62 -13.68
N GLY A 103 8.33 -11.71 -14.64
CA GLY A 103 8.68 -11.97 -16.04
C GLY A 103 7.54 -12.65 -16.81
N LYS A 104 7.19 -12.06 -17.97
CA LYS A 104 6.49 -12.75 -19.05
C LYS A 104 7.45 -12.87 -20.22
#